data_AF-H1VN89-F1
#
_entry.id   AF-H1VN89-F1
#
_cell.length_a   1.000
_cell.length_b   1.000
_cell.length_c   1.000
_cell.angle_alpha   90.00
_cell.angle_beta   90.00
_cell.angle_gamma   90.00
#
_symmetry.space_group_name_H-M   'P 1'
#
loop_
_entity.id
_entity.type
_entity.pdbx_description
1 polymer ?
#
loop_
_entity_poly.entity_id
_entity_poly.type
_entity_poly.pdbx_seq_one_letter_code
_entity_poly.pdbx_strand_id
1 'polypeptide(L)'
;MPRTLLLCFIHGFKGNDNTFHDFPDDLKRSVTKQLPDHRVESIVYPQYETKGELAQATEAFLSWLKEQVMEVRKANVEKPWPPKDREVGVVLVAHSMGGFVAADALFLAINERAASNPSEDDPIFPLIQGILTFDTPYNGLARSMFVYGGFSNYQK
;
A
#
# COMPACT_ATOMS: atom_id res chain seq x y z
N MET A 1 -6.31 4.74 23.98
CA MET A 1 -5.73 3.39 23.84
C MET A 1 -4.75 3.45 22.68
N PRO A 2 -3.54 2.90 22.82
CA PRO A 2 -2.53 2.96 21.77
C PRO A 2 -2.98 2.13 20.56
N ARG A 3 -3.13 2.77 19.40
CA ARG A 3 -3.34 2.06 18.13
C ARG A 3 -1.99 1.76 17.48
N THR A 4 -2.00 0.82 16.54
CA THR A 4 -0.84 0.50 15.71
C THR A 4 -1.01 1.10 14.32
N LEU A 5 -0.02 1.84 13.85
CA LEU A 5 0.10 2.30 12.48
C LEU A 5 1.15 1.43 11.77
N LEU A 6 0.72 0.73 10.72
CA LEU A 6 1.58 -0.08 9.87
C LEU A 6 1.92 0.69 8.58
N LEU A 7 3.20 1.01 8.41
CA LEU A 7 3.76 1.57 7.18
C LEU A 7 4.14 0.40 6.25
N CYS A 8 3.38 0.20 5.18
CA CYS A 8 3.60 -0.90 4.25
C CYS A 8 4.23 -0.39 2.96
N PHE A 9 5.47 -0.80 2.70
CA PHE A 9 6.25 -0.34 1.56
C PHE A 9 6.05 -1.23 0.33
N ILE A 10 5.78 -0.64 -0.83
CA ILE A 10 5.48 -1.35 -2.07
C ILE A 10 6.43 -0.86 -3.17
N HIS A 11 7.36 -1.71 -3.59
CA HIS A 11 8.34 -1.35 -4.60
C HIS A 11 7.74 -1.35 -6.01
N GLY A 12 8.46 -0.76 -6.97
CA GLY A 12 8.09 -0.75 -8.39
C GLY A 12 8.68 -1.91 -9.19
N PHE A 13 8.81 -1.71 -10.51
CA PHE A 13 9.38 -2.70 -11.44
C PHE A 13 10.75 -3.20 -10.98
N LYS A 14 10.94 -4.52 -10.91
CA LYS A 14 12.19 -5.17 -10.46
C LYS A 14 12.70 -4.72 -9.09
N GLY A 15 11.83 -4.15 -8.26
CA GLY A 15 12.16 -3.89 -6.86
C GLY A 15 12.32 -5.19 -6.07
N ASN A 16 13.03 -5.08 -4.97
CA ASN A 16 13.22 -6.11 -3.96
C ASN A 16 13.35 -5.46 -2.56
N ASP A 17 13.72 -6.25 -1.56
CA ASP A 17 13.88 -5.83 -0.17
C ASP A 17 14.88 -4.67 0.03
N ASN A 18 15.80 -4.46 -0.91
CA ASN A 18 16.78 -3.37 -0.85
C ASN A 18 16.30 -2.08 -1.54
N THR A 19 15.12 -2.06 -2.17
CA THR A 19 14.62 -0.90 -2.93
C THR A 19 14.57 0.37 -2.09
N PHE A 20 14.18 0.22 -0.83
CA PHE A 20 13.99 1.35 0.07
C PHE A 20 15.19 1.61 0.98
N HIS A 21 16.20 0.74 0.98
CA HIS A 21 17.36 0.83 1.88
C HIS A 21 16.92 1.14 3.33
N ASP A 22 17.48 2.17 3.96
CA ASP A 22 17.18 2.57 5.34
C ASP A 22 15.88 3.39 5.48
N PHE A 23 15.24 3.77 4.37
CA PHE A 23 14.08 4.66 4.37
C PHE A 23 12.89 4.14 5.20
N PRO A 24 12.53 2.84 5.21
CA PRO A 24 11.43 2.34 6.04
C PRO A 24 11.68 2.57 7.52
N ASP A 25 12.90 2.33 7.97
CA ASP A 25 13.31 2.51 9.36
C ASP A 25 13.42 3.99 9.74
N ASP A 26 13.94 4.83 8.85
CA ASP A 26 14.00 6.28 9.04
C ASP A 26 12.60 6.90 9.15
N LEU A 27 11.68 6.49 8.28
CA LEU A 27 10.30 6.97 8.31
C LEU A 27 9.59 6.48 9.57
N LYS A 28 9.72 5.19 9.92
CA LYS A 28 9.18 4.63 11.17
C LYS A 28 9.66 5.45 12.36
N ARG A 29 10.98 5.65 12.52
CA ARG A 29 11.55 6.46 13.62
C ARG A 29 10.97 7.88 13.66
N SER A 30 10.85 8.52 12.51
CA SER A 30 10.35 9.89 12.40
C SER A 30 8.86 9.98 12.79
N VAL A 31 8.05 9.04 12.33
CA VAL A 31 6.61 8.98 12.64
C VAL A 31 6.38 8.59 14.10
N THR A 32 7.16 7.65 14.67
CA THR A 32 7.08 7.31 16.11
C THR A 32 7.31 8.53 17.00
N LYS A 33 8.26 9.40 16.66
CA LYS A 33 8.50 10.64 17.41
C LYS A 33 7.30 11.58 17.41
N GLN A 34 6.51 11.58 16.34
CA GLN A 34 5.32 12.42 16.20
C GLN A 34 4.05 11.80 16.79
N LEU A 35 4.06 10.48 17.03
CA LEU A 35 2.92 9.71 17.56
C LEU A 35 3.33 8.95 18.83
N PRO A 36 3.67 9.64 19.93
CA PRO A 36 4.23 9.01 21.14
C PRO A 36 3.29 8.01 21.82
N ASP A 37 1.98 8.19 21.65
CA ASP A 37 0.96 7.31 22.24
C ASP A 37 0.56 6.12 21.34
N HIS A 38 1.25 5.94 20.21
CA HIS A 38 0.91 4.92 19.21
C HIS A 38 2.11 4.05 18.89
N ARG A 39 1.84 2.82 18.45
CA ARG A 39 2.87 1.92 17.91
C ARG A 39 3.00 2.19 16.42
N VAL A 40 4.22 2.26 15.92
CA VAL A 40 4.49 2.39 14.49
C VAL A 40 5.33 1.21 14.06
N GLU A 41 4.86 0.48 13.07
CA GLU A 41 5.56 -0.64 12.46
C GLU A 41 5.83 -0.34 10.99
N SER A 42 6.89 -0.93 10.43
CA SER A 42 7.24 -0.81 9.01
C SER A 42 7.53 -2.19 8.45
N ILE A 43 6.95 -2.48 7.29
CA ILE A 43 7.16 -3.73 6.55
C ILE A 43 7.36 -3.42 5.07
N VAL A 44 8.12 -4.25 4.38
CA VAL A 44 8.33 -4.15 2.94
C VAL A 44 7.64 -5.32 2.27
N TYR A 45 6.82 -5.05 1.25
CA TYR A 45 6.22 -6.09 0.44
C TYR A 45 7.33 -6.81 -0.35
N PRO A 46 7.44 -8.15 -0.27
CA PRO A 46 8.48 -8.90 -0.95
C PRO A 46 8.45 -8.73 -2.46
N GLN A 47 9.57 -9.08 -3.10
CA GLN A 47 9.68 -9.11 -4.54
C GLN A 47 8.55 -9.93 -5.19
N TYR A 48 7.79 -9.28 -6.07
CA TYR A 48 6.71 -9.88 -6.83
C TYR A 48 6.97 -9.81 -8.34
N GLU A 49 6.36 -10.72 -9.10
CA GLU A 49 6.48 -10.70 -10.56
C GLU A 49 5.76 -9.49 -11.14
N THR A 50 6.51 -8.67 -11.87
CA THR A 50 5.99 -7.50 -12.57
C THR A 50 5.74 -7.78 -14.06
N LYS A 51 5.79 -9.05 -14.46
CA LYS A 51 5.42 -9.54 -15.79
C LYS A 51 4.08 -10.25 -15.65
N GLY A 52 3.03 -9.72 -16.26
CA GLY A 52 1.68 -10.27 -16.16
C GLY A 52 0.63 -9.19 -15.94
N GLU A 53 -0.56 -9.61 -15.52
CA GLU A 53 -1.71 -8.75 -15.24
C GLU A 53 -1.56 -8.08 -13.87
N LEU A 54 -1.56 -6.74 -13.84
CA LEU A 54 -1.47 -5.93 -12.62
C LEU A 54 -2.52 -6.36 -11.57
N ALA A 55 -3.72 -6.74 -12.01
CA ALA A 55 -4.79 -7.20 -11.15
C ALA A 55 -4.38 -8.40 -10.26
N GLN A 56 -3.63 -9.36 -10.80
CA GLN A 56 -3.17 -10.52 -10.03
C GLN A 56 -2.15 -10.12 -8.96
N ALA A 57 -1.22 -9.21 -9.31
CA ALA A 57 -0.27 -8.67 -8.35
C ALA A 57 -0.98 -7.90 -7.23
N THR A 58 -2.03 -7.14 -7.57
CA THR A 58 -2.88 -6.43 -6.61
C THR A 58 -3.62 -7.39 -5.67
N GLU A 59 -4.24 -8.45 -6.19
CA GLU A 59 -4.92 -9.47 -5.37
C GLU A 59 -3.94 -10.18 -4.43
N ALA A 60 -2.78 -10.58 -4.94
CA ALA A 60 -1.73 -11.21 -4.15
C ALA A 60 -1.21 -10.27 -3.05
N PHE A 61 -0.97 -9.00 -3.38
CA PHE A 61 -0.57 -7.97 -2.43
C PHE A 61 -1.63 -7.76 -1.35
N LEU A 62 -2.91 -7.62 -1.72
CA LEU A 62 -3.98 -7.41 -0.74
C LEU A 62 -4.13 -8.62 0.20
N SER A 63 -4.04 -9.85 -0.33
CA SER A 63 -4.05 -11.07 0.49
C SER A 63 -2.90 -11.07 1.49
N TRP A 64 -1.68 -10.79 1.03
CA TRP A 64 -0.51 -10.70 1.89
C TRP A 64 -0.66 -9.60 2.96
N LEU A 65 -1.16 -8.43 2.59
CA LEU A 65 -1.35 -7.32 3.53
C LEU A 65 -2.36 -7.68 4.63
N LYS A 66 -3.43 -8.41 4.30
CA LYS A 66 -4.41 -8.93 5.28
C LYS A 66 -3.73 -9.81 6.31
N GLU A 67 -2.88 -10.74 5.88
CA GLU A 67 -2.11 -11.62 6.76
C GLU A 67 -1.18 -10.81 7.68
N GLN A 68 -0.43 -9.85 7.14
CA GLN A 68 0.47 -9.01 7.95
C GLN A 68 -0.29 -8.20 9.01
N VAL A 69 -1.44 -7.64 8.65
CA VAL A 69 -2.28 -6.91 9.61
C VAL A 69 -2.87 -7.84 10.68
N MET A 70 -3.22 -9.08 10.33
CA MET A 70 -3.65 -10.08 11.30
C MET A 70 -2.53 -10.44 12.30
N GLU A 71 -1.29 -10.63 11.82
CA GLU A 71 -0.15 -10.92 12.71
C GLU A 71 0.18 -9.74 13.62
N VAL A 72 0.21 -8.51 13.09
CA VAL A 72 0.38 -7.29 13.89
C VAL A 72 -0.73 -7.16 14.93
N ARG A 73 -1.98 -7.45 14.55
CA ARG A 73 -3.11 -7.42 15.48
C ARG A 73 -2.95 -8.45 16.58
N LYS A 74 -2.64 -9.70 16.25
CA LYS A 74 -2.47 -10.80 17.21
C LYS A 74 -1.37 -10.50 18.24
N ALA A 75 -0.32 -9.78 17.83
CA ALA A 75 0.76 -9.39 18.72
C ALA A 75 0.42 -8.20 19.66
N ASN A 76 -0.55 -7.36 19.28
CA ASN A 76 -0.77 -6.05 19.94
C ASN A 76 -2.20 -5.81 20.46
N VAL A 77 -3.18 -6.65 20.08
CA VAL A 77 -4.61 -6.44 20.35
C VAL A 77 -5.23 -7.75 20.82
N GLU A 78 -5.78 -7.75 22.05
CA GLU A 78 -6.42 -8.93 22.65
C GLU A 78 -7.86 -9.15 22.15
N LYS A 79 -8.45 -8.17 21.46
CA LYS A 79 -9.85 -8.23 20.99
C LYS A 79 -10.04 -9.35 19.94
N PRO A 80 -11.14 -10.12 20.03
CA PRO A 80 -11.40 -11.24 19.14
C PRO A 80 -11.61 -10.83 17.67
N TRP A 81 -11.47 -11.79 16.77
CA TRP A 81 -11.77 -11.68 15.34
C TRP A 81 -13.26 -12.02 15.07
N PRO A 82 -13.95 -11.40 14.07
CA PRO A 82 -13.48 -10.36 13.14
C PRO A 82 -13.41 -8.96 13.74
N PRO A 83 -12.50 -8.10 13.27
CA PRO A 83 -12.27 -6.78 13.84
C PRO A 83 -13.40 -5.84 13.43
N LYS A 84 -14.11 -5.31 14.41
CA LYS A 84 -15.02 -4.16 14.22
C LYS A 84 -14.42 -2.84 14.71
N ASP A 85 -13.14 -2.86 15.04
CA ASP A 85 -12.41 -1.71 15.56
C ASP A 85 -11.40 -1.18 14.54
N ARG A 86 -10.76 -0.07 14.92
CA ARG A 86 -9.78 0.66 14.11
C ARG A 86 -8.42 0.67 14.80
N GLU A 87 -8.06 -0.43 15.47
CA GLU A 87 -6.84 -0.51 16.29
C GLU A 87 -5.55 -0.70 15.47
N VAL A 88 -5.66 -1.25 14.26
CA VAL A 88 -4.52 -1.37 13.33
C VAL A 88 -4.87 -0.62 12.05
N GLY A 89 -4.22 0.52 11.85
CA GLY A 89 -4.31 1.33 10.64
C GLY A 89 -3.12 1.08 9.71
N VAL A 90 -3.33 1.22 8.41
CA VAL A 90 -2.30 0.99 7.40
C VAL A 90 -2.10 2.26 6.57
N VAL A 91 -0.85 2.64 6.35
CA VAL A 91 -0.47 3.61 5.31
C VAL A 91 0.40 2.89 4.30
N LEU A 92 0.00 2.93 3.03
CA LEU A 92 0.77 2.36 1.94
C LEU A 92 1.82 3.37 1.48
N VAL A 93 3.06 2.94 1.35
CA VAL A 93 4.19 3.76 0.95
C VAL A 93 4.77 3.15 -0.32
N ALA A 94 4.40 3.68 -1.47
CA ALA A 94 4.62 3.04 -2.75
C ALA A 94 5.61 3.80 -3.63
N HIS A 95 6.40 3.08 -4.42
CA HIS A 95 7.35 3.67 -5.37
C HIS A 95 7.05 3.22 -6.80
N SER A 96 7.10 4.16 -7.74
CA SER A 96 6.94 3.92 -9.18
C SER A 96 5.67 3.10 -9.46
N MET A 97 5.78 1.97 -10.17
CA MET A 97 4.63 1.10 -10.47
C MET A 97 3.95 0.50 -9.24
N GLY A 98 4.62 0.44 -8.08
CA GLY A 98 4.00 -0.01 -6.83
C GLY A 98 2.82 0.86 -6.40
N GLY A 99 2.76 2.12 -6.85
CA GLY A 99 1.63 3.00 -6.55
C GLY A 99 0.33 2.61 -7.25
N PHE A 100 0.40 1.91 -8.39
CA PHE A 100 -0.79 1.31 -9.01
C PHE A 100 -1.30 0.13 -8.20
N VAL A 101 -0.40 -0.75 -7.76
CA VAL A 101 -0.74 -1.87 -6.86
C VAL A 101 -1.39 -1.36 -5.58
N ALA A 102 -0.83 -0.30 -4.99
CA ALA A 102 -1.37 0.32 -3.77
C ALA A 102 -2.79 0.89 -3.96
N ALA A 103 -3.00 1.62 -5.06
CA ALA A 103 -4.29 2.24 -5.38
C ALA A 103 -5.36 1.18 -5.68
N ASP A 104 -5.04 0.21 -6.54
CA ASP A 104 -5.98 -0.85 -6.90
C ASP A 104 -6.30 -1.74 -5.69
N ALA A 105 -5.35 -1.97 -4.78
CA ALA A 105 -5.60 -2.72 -3.55
C ALA A 105 -6.56 -1.99 -2.61
N LEU A 106 -6.47 -0.65 -2.52
CA LEU A 106 -7.44 0.15 -1.79
C LEU A 106 -8.84 0.01 -2.41
N PHE A 107 -8.95 0.15 -3.73
CA PHE A 107 -10.25 -0.03 -4.41
C PHE A 107 -10.80 -1.45 -4.24
N LEU A 108 -9.94 -2.46 -4.31
CA LEU A 108 -10.34 -3.85 -4.10
C LEU A 108 -10.86 -4.06 -2.68
N ALA A 109 -10.18 -3.55 -1.65
CA ALA A 109 -10.64 -3.64 -0.26
C ALA A 109 -11.97 -2.90 -0.03
N ILE A 110 -12.18 -1.75 -0.69
CA ILE A 110 -13.45 -1.00 -0.65
C ILE A 110 -14.57 -1.82 -1.30
N ASN A 111 -14.31 -2.44 -2.46
CA ASN A 111 -15.27 -3.24 -3.20
C ASN A 111 -15.65 -4.52 -2.44
N GLU A 112 -14.67 -5.21 -1.83
CA GLU A 112 -14.92 -6.38 -0.97
C GLU A 112 -15.82 -6.01 0.21
N ARG A 113 -15.56 -4.88 0.87
CA ARG A 113 -16.43 -4.36 1.93
C ARG A 113 -17.84 -4.07 1.41
N ALA A 114 -17.98 -3.43 0.25
CA ALA A 114 -19.28 -3.14 -0.32
C ALA A 114 -20.08 -4.42 -0.64
N ALA A 115 -19.40 -5.47 -1.10
CA ALA A 115 -20.01 -6.76 -1.40
C ALA A 115 -20.45 -7.55 -0.15
N SER A 116 -19.88 -7.26 1.02
CA SER A 116 -20.19 -7.99 2.26
C SER A 116 -21.42 -7.48 3.02
N ASN A 117 -22.26 -6.62 2.43
CA ASN A 117 -23.40 -5.96 3.07
C ASN A 117 -23.03 -5.35 4.45
N PRO A 118 -22.07 -4.42 4.48
CA PRO A 118 -21.49 -3.93 5.71
C PRO A 118 -22.51 -3.08 6.48
N SER A 119 -22.44 -3.10 7.80
CA SER A 119 -23.07 -2.03 8.59
C SER A 119 -22.30 -0.71 8.43
N GLU A 120 -22.92 0.43 8.72
CA GLU A 120 -22.27 1.74 8.58
C GLU A 120 -20.95 1.83 9.37
N ASP A 121 -20.89 1.16 10.53
CA ASP A 121 -19.75 1.17 11.44
C ASP A 121 -18.64 0.17 11.07
N ASP A 122 -18.88 -0.79 10.18
CA ASP A 122 -17.87 -1.81 9.85
C ASP A 122 -16.73 -1.15 9.05
N PRO A 123 -15.47 -1.21 9.50
CA PRO A 123 -14.35 -0.62 8.77
C PRO A 123 -13.98 -1.43 7.51
N ILE A 124 -13.28 -0.80 6.56
CA ILE A 124 -12.57 -1.54 5.52
C ILE A 124 -11.48 -2.41 6.15
N PHE A 125 -11.21 -3.58 5.58
CA PHE A 125 -10.14 -4.47 6.02
C PHE A 125 -9.23 -4.88 4.85
N PRO A 126 -7.93 -4.57 4.90
CA PRO A 126 -7.22 -3.81 5.94
C PRO A 126 -7.67 -2.34 6.04
N LEU A 127 -7.50 -1.72 7.21
CA LEU A 127 -7.84 -0.30 7.40
C LEU A 127 -6.80 0.61 6.75
N ILE A 128 -6.85 0.73 5.42
CA ILE A 128 -5.97 1.61 4.65
C ILE A 128 -6.44 3.06 4.84
N GLN A 129 -5.62 3.87 5.51
CA GLN A 129 -5.93 5.27 5.86
C GLN A 129 -5.34 6.28 4.87
N GLY A 130 -4.33 5.86 4.10
CA GLY A 130 -3.68 6.73 3.14
C GLY A 130 -2.67 5.99 2.28
N ILE A 131 -2.32 6.61 1.16
CA ILE A 131 -1.30 6.16 0.23
C ILE A 131 -0.32 7.32 0.01
N LEU A 132 0.97 7.06 0.20
CA LEU A 132 2.06 7.95 -0.15
C LEU A 132 2.80 7.34 -1.34
N THR A 133 2.91 8.09 -2.43
CA THR A 133 3.55 7.59 -3.65
C THR A 133 4.74 8.43 -4.06
N PHE A 134 5.83 7.76 -4.44
CA PHE A 134 7.04 8.36 -4.99
C PHE A 134 7.17 7.98 -6.46
N ASP A 135 7.19 8.98 -7.34
CA ASP A 135 7.39 8.80 -8.79
C ASP A 135 6.41 7.80 -9.46
N THR A 136 5.20 7.67 -8.90
CA THR A 136 4.12 6.90 -9.54
C THR A 136 3.49 7.73 -10.65
N PRO A 137 3.49 7.27 -11.90
CA PRO A 137 2.94 8.02 -13.03
C PRO A 137 1.41 7.89 -13.11
N TYR A 138 0.69 8.35 -12.09
CA TYR A 138 -0.79 8.32 -12.08
C TYR A 138 -1.39 9.11 -13.24
N ASN A 139 -0.77 10.25 -13.54
CA ASN A 139 -1.07 11.03 -14.72
C ASN A 139 -0.09 10.61 -15.81
N GLY A 140 -0.61 9.94 -16.85
CA GLY A 140 0.19 9.59 -18.02
C GLY A 140 0.78 10.85 -18.68
N LEU A 141 1.78 10.66 -19.53
CA LEU A 141 2.27 11.74 -20.38
C LEU A 141 1.11 12.27 -21.22
N ALA A 142 0.97 13.60 -21.30
CA ALA A 142 -0.04 14.22 -22.16
C ALA A 142 0.07 13.63 -23.57
N ARG A 143 -1.05 13.30 -24.20
CA ARG A 143 -1.09 12.71 -25.56
C ARG A 143 -0.20 13.47 -26.55
N SER A 144 -0.12 14.79 -26.40
CA SER A 144 0.72 15.69 -27.20
C SER A 144 2.21 15.34 -27.13
N MET A 145 2.73 14.82 -26.02
CA MET A 145 4.14 14.45 -25.88
C MET A 145 4.55 13.28 -26.78
N PHE A 146 3.65 12.32 -27.00
CA PHE A 146 3.89 11.23 -27.95
C PHE A 146 3.77 11.67 -29.40
N VAL A 147 2.81 12.56 -29.68
CA VAL A 147 2.59 13.11 -31.02
C VAL A 147 3.85 13.85 -31.48
N TYR A 148 4.41 14.77 -30.67
CA TYR A 148 5.59 15.53 -31.11
C TYR A 148 6.93 14.79 -30.99
N GLY A 149 7.08 13.89 -30.01
CA GLY A 149 8.33 13.13 -29.82
C GLY A 149 8.56 12.06 -30.89
N GLY A 150 7.48 11.37 -31.31
CA GLY A 150 7.54 10.32 -32.33
C GLY A 150 7.97 10.86 -33.70
N PHE A 151 7.41 11.99 -34.15
CA PHE A 151 7.73 12.54 -35.47
C PHE A 151 9.19 13.02 -35.60
N SER A 152 9.85 13.42 -34.51
CA SER A 152 11.26 13.86 -34.59
C SER A 152 12.24 12.72 -34.88
N ASN A 153 11.87 11.46 -34.58
CA ASN A 153 12.71 10.28 -34.79
C ASN A 153 12.40 9.52 -36.10
N TYR A 154 11.33 9.87 -36.81
CA TYR A 154 10.99 9.27 -38.12
C TYR A 154 11.56 10.03 -39.33
N GLN A 155 12.27 11.16 -39.11
CA GLN A 155 12.92 11.94 -40.18
C GLN A 155 14.46 11.81 -40.20
N LYS A 156 14.98 10.58 -40.10
CA LYS A 156 16.36 10.29 -40.51
C LYS A 156 16.40 9.17 -41.52
#